data_AF-A0AAJ4NCI0-F1
#
_entry.id   AF-A0AAJ4NCI0-F1
#
_cell.length_a   1.000
_cell.length_b   1.000
_cell.length_c   1.000
_cell.angle_alpha   90.00
_cell.angle_beta   90.00
_cell.angle_gamma   90.00
#
_symmetry.space_group_name_H-M   'P 1'
#
loop_
_entity.id
_entity.type
_entity.pdbx_description
1 polymer ?
#
loop_
_entity_poly.entity_id
_entity_poly.type
_entity_poly.pdbx_seq_one_letter_code
_entity_poly.pdbx_strand_id
1 'polypeptide(L)' 'MSEATARTNGRRSKIRSHVEHVLAHQKSRMGMFVRTIGIARATAKIGTVNLAYNITPYVWPVKKRRQHNAMPG' A
#
# COMPACT_ATOMS: atom_id res chain seq x y z
N MET A 1 7.60 -20.15 -19.44
CA MET A 1 8.13 -20.00 -18.06
C MET A 1 8.41 -21.39 -17.52
N SER A 2 9.55 -21.62 -16.86
CA SER A 2 9.79 -22.92 -16.21
C SER A 2 8.83 -23.13 -15.04
N GLU A 3 8.49 -24.39 -14.73
CA GLU A 3 7.68 -24.71 -13.56
C GLU A 3 8.29 -24.22 -12.24
N ALA A 4 9.62 -24.22 -12.14
CA ALA A 4 10.34 -23.73 -10.97
C ALA A 4 10.17 -22.21 -10.78
N THR A 5 10.22 -21.45 -11.88
CA THR A 5 9.95 -20.00 -11.87
C THR A 5 8.49 -19.72 -11.49
N ALA A 6 7.54 -20.49 -12.03
CA ALA A 6 6.12 -20.34 -11.72
C ALA A 6 5.82 -20.59 -10.23
N ARG A 7 6.37 -21.67 -9.65
CA ARG A 7 6.24 -21.99 -8.21
C ARG A 7 6.82 -20.88 -7.32
N THR A 8 7.98 -20.36 -7.68
CA THR A 8 8.63 -19.26 -6.93
C THR A 8 7.82 -17.97 -7.01
N ASN A 9 7.31 -17.63 -8.19
CA ASN A 9 6.47 -16.46 -8.39
C ASN A 9 5.14 -16.59 -7.65
N GLY A 10 4.52 -17.77 -7.61
CA GLY A 10 3.30 -18.02 -6.84
C GLY A 10 3.48 -17.82 -5.34
N ARG A 11 4.63 -18.24 -4.78
CA ARG A 11 4.96 -17.98 -3.36
C ARG A 11 5.12 -16.47 -3.07
N ARG A 12 5.82 -15.75 -3.95
CA ARG A 12 6.02 -14.29 -3.82
C ARG A 12 4.73 -13.50 -4.05
N SER A 13 3.90 -13.91 -5.01
CA SER A 13 2.64 -13.23 -5.32
C SER A 13 1.62 -13.39 -4.21
N LYS A 14 1.58 -14.55 -3.54
CA LYS A 14 0.72 -14.77 -2.37
C LYS A 14 0.97 -13.74 -1.27
N ILE A 15 2.23 -13.34 -1.03
CA ILE A 15 2.56 -12.29 -0.06
C ILE A 15 2.19 -10.92 -0.64
N ARG A 16 2.56 -10.66 -1.89
CA ARG A 16 2.33 -9.36 -2.56
C ARG A 16 0.86 -8.97 -2.63
N SER A 17 -0.06 -9.92 -2.87
CA SER A 17 -1.49 -9.64 -3.00
C SER A 17 -2.09 -8.99 -1.75
N HIS A 18 -1.55 -9.29 -0.57
CA HIS A 18 -2.03 -8.70 0.69
C HIS A 18 -1.71 -7.20 0.80
N VAL A 19 -0.59 -6.76 0.20
CA VAL A 19 -0.11 -5.36 0.29
C VAL A 19 -0.28 -4.59 -1.02
N GLU A 20 -0.82 -5.22 -2.05
CA GLU A 20 -0.97 -4.63 -3.38
C GLU A 20 -1.81 -3.34 -3.35
N HIS A 21 -2.85 -3.31 -2.53
CA HIS A 21 -3.67 -2.11 -2.34
C HIS A 21 -2.87 -0.92 -1.76
N VAL A 22 -1.95 -1.18 -0.82
CA VAL A 22 -1.05 -0.17 -0.27
C VAL A 22 -0.11 0.34 -1.35
N LEU A 23 0.54 -0.57 -2.08
CA LEU A 23 1.48 -0.23 -3.15
C LEU A 23 0.80 0.55 -4.28
N ALA A 24 -0.42 0.15 -4.66
CA ALA A 24 -1.21 0.84 -5.67
C ALA A 24 -1.52 2.29 -5.22
N HIS A 25 -1.90 2.48 -3.96
CA HIS A 25 -2.14 3.81 -3.39
C HIS A 25 -0.85 4.65 -3.37
N GLN A 26 0.25 4.09 -2.88
CA GLN A 26 1.55 4.76 -2.83
C GLN A 26 2.01 5.20 -4.23
N LYS A 27 1.86 4.34 -5.24
CA LYS A 27 2.26 4.66 -6.62
C LYS A 27 1.36 5.69 -7.29
N SER A 28 0.03 5.53 -7.17
CA SER A 28 -0.94 6.38 -7.89
C SER A 28 -1.23 7.70 -7.19
N ARG A 29 -1.42 7.67 -5.86
CA ARG A 29 -1.85 8.84 -5.07
C ARG A 29 -0.72 9.55 -4.36
N MET A 30 0.35 8.83 -3.99
CA MET A 30 1.51 9.42 -3.31
C MET A 30 2.70 9.65 -4.25
N GLY A 31 2.57 9.32 -5.54
CA GLY A 31 3.64 9.50 -6.53
C GLY A 31 4.92 8.73 -6.20
N MET A 32 4.82 7.61 -5.47
CA MET A 32 5.98 6.86 -4.98
C MET A 32 6.85 6.35 -6.13
N PHE A 33 8.13 6.72 -6.08
CA PHE A 33 9.11 6.31 -7.08
C PHE A 33 10.54 6.26 -6.53
N VAL A 34 11.28 5.17 -6.75
CA VAL A 34 12.64 4.96 -6.21
C VAL A 34 13.67 4.93 -7.35
N ARG A 35 14.46 6.01 -7.49
CA ARG A 35 15.62 6.14 -8.41
C ARG A 35 16.83 6.75 -7.68
N THR A 36 17.03 6.39 -6.41
CA THR A 36 18.11 6.94 -5.58
C THR A 36 19.38 6.10 -5.68
N ILE A 37 20.55 6.75 -5.71
CA ILE A 37 21.85 6.08 -5.61
C ILE A 37 22.03 5.61 -4.15
N GLY A 38 22.29 4.32 -3.92
CA GLY A 38 22.61 3.79 -2.59
C GLY A 38 21.39 3.30 -1.79
N ILE A 39 21.58 2.17 -1.11
CA ILE A 39 20.52 1.42 -0.42
C ILE A 39 19.91 2.22 0.73
N ALA A 40 20.72 2.91 1.54
CA ALA A 40 20.23 3.69 2.67
C ALA A 40 19.19 4.75 2.25
N ARG A 41 19.42 5.44 1.11
CA ARG A 41 18.48 6.44 0.57
C ARG A 41 17.20 5.79 0.02
N ALA A 42 17.32 4.63 -0.61
CA ALA A 42 16.15 3.87 -1.06
C ALA A 42 15.30 3.41 0.13
N THR A 43 15.93 2.88 1.19
CA THR A 43 15.27 2.46 2.42
C THR A 43 14.57 3.62 3.10
N ALA A 44 15.24 4.77 3.24
CA ALA A 44 14.62 5.97 3.81
C ALA A 44 13.38 6.40 3.01
N LYS A 45 13.47 6.43 1.68
CA LYS A 45 12.34 6.81 0.82
C LYS A 45 11.14 5.87 0.97
N ILE A 46 11.39 4.55 0.97
CA ILE A 46 10.34 3.54 1.16
C ILE A 46 9.73 3.68 2.57
N GLY A 47 10.57 3.84 3.59
CA GLY A 47 10.15 4.00 4.98
C GLY A 47 9.25 5.23 5.18
N THR A 48 9.64 6.39 4.65
CA THR A 48 8.86 7.63 4.75
C THR A 48 7.50 7.49 4.06
N VAL A 49 7.43 6.88 2.88
CA VAL A 49 6.16 6.69 2.17
C VAL A 49 5.25 5.72 2.93
N ASN A 50 5.80 4.66 3.52
CA ASN A 50 5.04 3.73 4.34
C ASN A 50 4.50 4.39 5.62
N LEU A 51 5.33 5.21 6.27
CA LEU A 51 4.90 6.00 7.44
C LEU A 51 3.78 6.97 7.05
N ALA A 52 3.96 7.74 5.99
CA ALA A 52 2.97 8.68 5.49
C ALA A 52 1.63 8.00 5.16
N TYR A 53 1.66 6.82 4.53
CA TYR A 53 0.44 6.04 4.27
C TYR A 53 -0.31 5.69 5.56
N ASN A 54 0.40 5.19 6.57
CA ASN A 54 -0.19 4.77 7.84
C ASN A 54 -0.77 5.93 8.65
N ILE A 55 -0.19 7.13 8.55
CA ILE A 55 -0.67 8.31 9.29
C ILE A 55 -1.78 9.08 8.55
N THR A 56 -1.91 8.91 7.23
CA THR A 56 -2.87 9.67 6.39
C THR A 56 -4.30 9.68 6.94
N PRO A 57 -4.89 8.54 7.38
CA PRO A 57 -6.26 8.53 7.91
C PRO A 57 -6.45 9.34 9.21
N TYR A 58 -5.38 9.55 9.98
CA TYR A 58 -5.41 10.32 11.22
C TYR A 58 -5.29 11.82 10.97
N VAL A 59 -4.54 12.20 9.93
CA VAL A 59 -4.38 13.60 9.51
C VAL A 59 -5.60 14.08 8.74
N TRP A 60 -6.18 13.22 7.89
CA TRP A 60 -7.36 13.52 7.09
C TRP A 60 -8.51 12.56 7.39
N PRO A 61 -9.23 12.77 8.51
CA PRO A 61 -10.34 11.91 8.88
C PRO A 61 -11.49 12.08 7.89
N VAL A 62 -11.68 11.07 7.02
CA VAL A 62 -12.88 11.00 6.18
C VAL A 62 -14.05 10.65 7.10
N LYS A 63 -15.04 11.55 7.18
CA LYS A 63 -16.27 11.33 7.96
C LYS A 63 -16.98 10.09 7.43
N LYS A 64 -16.84 8.95 8.10
CA LYS A 64 -17.68 7.77 7.80
C LYS A 64 -19.13 8.20 8.02
N ARG A 65 -19.94 8.29 6.96
CA ARG A 65 -21.39 8.35 7.13
C ARG A 65 -21.76 7.10 7.92
N ARG A 66 -22.18 7.29 9.17
CA ARG A 66 -22.90 6.26 9.92
C ARG A 66 -24.17 5.96 9.11
N GLN A 67 -24.14 4.92 8.29
CA GLN A 67 -25.36 4.31 7.78
C GLN A 67 -25.88 3.42 8.91
N HIS A 68 -26.51 4.03 9.91
CA HIS A 68 -27.34 3.32 10.88
C HIS A 68 -28.35 4.33 11.42
N ASN A 69 -29.63 4.00 11.22
CA ASN A 69 -30.85 4.72 11.61
C ASN A 69 -31.53 5.49 10.46
N ALA A 70 -32.12 4.73 9.54
CA ALA A 70 -33.31 5.15 8.80
C ALA A 70 -34.28 3.96 8.75
N MET A 71 -34.97 3.71 9.88
CA MET A 71 -36.27 3.04 9.93
C MET A 71 -37.06 3.68 11.08
N PRO A 72 -38.01 4.59 10.79
CA PRO A 72 -39.06 4.95 11.72
C PRO A 72 -40.40 4.36 11.24
N GLY A 73 -41.02 3.53 12.08
CA GLY A 73 -42.42 3.10 11.92
C GLY A 73 -42.61 1.87 11.05
#